data_AF-F4L1P8-F1
#
_entry.id   AF-F4L1P8-F1
#
_cell.length_a   1.000
_cell.length_b   1.000
_cell.length_c   1.000
_cell.angle_alpha   90.00
_cell.angle_beta   90.00
_cell.angle_gamma   90.00
#
_symmetry.space_group_name_H-M   'P 1'
#
loop_
_entity.id
_entity.type
_entity.pdbx_description
1 polymer ?
#
loop_
_entity_poly.entity_id
_entity_poly.type
_entity_poly.pdbx_seq_one_letter_code
_entity_poly.pdbx_strand_id
1 'polypeptide(L)'
;MIKSFFDLSKKSVFLILILLGVNLTGKSQALWSTKRQVNDLYVFQDIFQKNKYYYSPSKLQLSLDAEGKPKFQLISMRYTGTQLTGDRAEKRFTNLLQFSLALTPISNEDLQNIRTQLGLTARAQLLPIAIQNMDIMIISGVTEGLSEAKWRKRASTQTETASDNGVFWNERSFVLPLGNNEAQLLWDQYENGRVALSVNYAFYAPVVQVTDEQISVVGDSVLVKKLTNKLGQIERDTLESNELIKADAINIMVDVVKYPDALKQIDINENSVPPAYPSVEVKCYDFALATRPDLAFKRVYIQGTSVNGQQVEEKIKFSSGERDITTQFVAFRYAVRMDLPIRYKIIEHTFDGSSHESVWVMMPQLSNLIDASTLQKKNPLKQRCIDVELLPEVLAAKNIVELKVHFTYKLYQKTQVQTLSFSADEALKSICLTHEKELPLQYYLTRKYADGHQDKSLLRSVSTDDYLLLKP
;
A
#
# COMPACT_ATOMS: atom_id res chain seq x y z
N MET A 1 -19.82 -65.04 60.38
CA MET A 1 -20.08 -65.51 59.00
C MET A 1 -21.59 -65.51 58.81
N ILE A 2 -22.09 -64.92 57.72
CA ILE A 2 -23.48 -64.94 57.21
C ILE A 2 -24.46 -63.86 57.76
N LYS A 3 -24.69 -62.88 56.87
CA LYS A 3 -25.94 -62.20 56.42
C LYS A 3 -26.95 -61.59 57.41
N SER A 4 -27.06 -60.27 57.26
CA SER A 4 -28.26 -59.45 56.97
C SER A 4 -29.65 -60.04 57.20
N PHE A 5 -30.49 -59.30 57.94
CA PHE A 5 -31.57 -58.44 57.44
C PHE A 5 -32.47 -58.12 58.65
N PHE A 6 -32.57 -56.86 59.06
CA PHE A 6 -33.83 -56.27 59.51
C PHE A 6 -33.73 -54.74 59.54
N ASP A 7 -34.62 -54.19 58.74
CA ASP A 7 -35.22 -52.86 58.71
C ASP A 7 -35.36 -52.19 60.10
N LEU A 8 -34.97 -50.92 60.23
CA LEU A 8 -35.89 -49.80 60.46
C LEU A 8 -35.17 -48.50 60.84
N SER A 9 -35.68 -47.44 60.22
CA SER A 9 -35.89 -46.11 60.80
C SER A 9 -34.81 -45.04 60.64
N LYS A 10 -35.33 -43.90 60.19
CA LYS A 10 -34.85 -42.54 60.42
C LYS A 10 -33.47 -42.23 59.83
N LYS A 11 -33.50 -41.53 58.70
CA LYS A 11 -33.01 -40.14 58.59
C LYS A 11 -33.23 -39.59 57.19
N SER A 12 -33.85 -38.42 57.16
CA SER A 12 -33.52 -37.33 56.24
C SER A 12 -33.48 -37.67 54.74
N VAL A 13 -34.64 -37.78 54.10
CA VAL A 13 -34.72 -37.43 52.68
C VAL A 13 -35.00 -35.94 52.61
N PHE A 14 -33.92 -35.19 52.47
CA PHE A 14 -33.94 -33.78 52.11
C PHE A 14 -34.68 -33.68 50.77
N LEU A 15 -35.93 -33.19 50.80
CA LEU A 15 -36.72 -32.90 49.62
C LEU A 15 -36.07 -31.67 48.94
N ILE A 16 -35.03 -31.90 48.15
CA ILE A 16 -34.52 -30.89 47.24
C ILE A 16 -35.61 -30.75 46.16
N LEU A 17 -36.43 -29.72 46.31
CA LEU A 17 -37.20 -29.14 45.23
C LEU A 17 -36.20 -28.66 44.17
N ILE A 18 -35.80 -29.57 43.28
CA ILE A 18 -35.21 -29.18 42.00
C ILE A 18 -36.37 -28.59 41.22
N LEU A 19 -36.58 -27.28 41.39
CA LEU A 19 -37.16 -26.46 40.34
C LEU A 19 -36.26 -26.73 39.13
N LEU A 20 -36.67 -27.64 38.25
CA LEU A 20 -36.27 -27.63 36.85
C LEU A 20 -36.84 -26.34 36.24
N GLY A 21 -36.29 -25.20 36.66
CA GLY A 21 -36.16 -24.02 35.84
C GLY A 21 -35.06 -24.31 34.82
N VAL A 22 -35.26 -25.35 34.01
CA VAL A 22 -34.71 -25.31 32.66
C VAL A 22 -35.50 -24.18 32.03
N ASN A 23 -34.99 -22.96 32.19
CA ASN A 23 -35.22 -21.95 31.19
C ASN A 23 -34.68 -22.59 29.93
N LEU A 24 -35.56 -23.27 29.18
CA LEU A 24 -35.45 -23.43 27.75
C LEU A 24 -35.46 -22.00 27.20
N THR A 25 -34.38 -21.25 27.43
CA THR A 25 -33.96 -20.19 26.52
C THR A 25 -33.48 -20.90 25.27
N GLY A 26 -34.41 -21.60 24.60
CA GLY A 26 -34.27 -21.86 23.18
C GLY A 26 -34.00 -20.51 22.55
N LYS A 27 -33.00 -20.44 21.67
CA LYS A 27 -32.66 -19.21 20.98
C LYS A 27 -33.94 -18.73 20.28
N SER A 28 -34.48 -17.65 20.81
CA SER A 28 -35.68 -16.98 20.31
C SER A 28 -35.40 -16.59 18.85
N GLN A 29 -36.18 -17.13 17.91
CA GLN A 29 -35.92 -17.03 16.47
C GLN A 29 -37.23 -16.95 15.68
N ALA A 30 -37.15 -16.36 14.49
CA ALA A 30 -38.30 -16.15 13.61
C ALA A 30 -38.84 -17.46 13.03
N LEU A 31 -40.14 -17.68 13.12
CA LEU A 31 -40.83 -18.83 12.55
C LEU A 31 -41.21 -18.58 11.10
N TRP A 32 -40.62 -19.32 10.16
CA TRP A 32 -40.76 -19.08 8.72
C TRP A 32 -42.20 -19.14 8.22
N SER A 33 -42.99 -20.10 8.70
CA SER A 33 -44.40 -20.30 8.30
C SER A 33 -45.33 -19.13 8.67
N THR A 34 -44.88 -18.21 9.53
CA THR A 34 -45.64 -17.03 9.95
C THR A 34 -45.35 -15.78 9.12
N LYS A 35 -44.53 -15.90 8.07
CA LYS A 35 -44.18 -14.80 7.17
C LYS A 35 -45.44 -14.08 6.66
N ARG A 36 -45.55 -12.79 6.95
CA ARG A 36 -46.61 -11.91 6.41
C ARG A 36 -45.99 -10.64 5.86
N GLN A 37 -46.54 -10.11 4.79
CA GLN A 37 -46.12 -8.83 4.24
C GLN A 37 -47.03 -7.72 4.77
N VAL A 38 -46.44 -6.64 5.26
CA VAL A 38 -47.10 -5.39 5.63
C VAL A 38 -46.32 -4.25 4.97
N ASN A 39 -46.96 -3.52 4.06
CA ASN A 39 -46.29 -2.57 3.16
C ASN A 39 -45.11 -3.24 2.45
N ASP A 40 -43.91 -2.66 2.55
CA ASP A 40 -42.67 -3.17 1.98
C ASP A 40 -41.88 -4.10 2.92
N LEU A 41 -42.41 -4.44 4.11
CA LEU A 41 -41.73 -5.23 5.13
C LEU A 41 -42.35 -6.61 5.31
N TYR A 42 -41.52 -7.63 5.51
CA TYR A 42 -41.95 -8.96 5.96
C TYR A 42 -41.87 -9.05 7.47
N VAL A 43 -42.89 -9.61 8.11
CA VAL A 43 -42.99 -9.80 9.55
C VAL A 43 -43.15 -11.28 9.86
N PHE A 44 -42.48 -11.73 10.91
CA PHE A 44 -42.44 -13.10 11.39
C PHE A 44 -42.74 -13.11 12.89
N GLN A 45 -43.46 -14.10 13.37
CA GLN A 45 -43.66 -14.33 14.81
C GLN A 45 -42.48 -15.15 15.36
N ASP A 46 -42.16 -14.98 16.64
CA ASP A 46 -41.20 -15.83 17.33
C ASP A 46 -41.78 -17.22 17.63
N ILE A 47 -40.96 -18.25 17.50
CA ILE A 47 -41.38 -19.64 17.72
C ILE A 47 -41.80 -19.94 19.17
N PHE A 48 -41.15 -19.32 20.17
CA PHE A 48 -41.43 -19.58 21.59
C PHE A 48 -42.24 -18.46 22.23
N GLN A 49 -42.11 -17.22 21.76
CA GLN A 49 -42.71 -16.03 22.36
C GLN A 49 -43.83 -15.44 21.51
N LYS A 50 -45.09 -15.78 21.82
CA LYS A 50 -46.27 -15.33 21.06
C LYS A 50 -46.39 -13.80 20.88
N ASN A 51 -45.85 -13.02 21.80
CA ASN A 51 -45.88 -11.55 21.77
C ASN A 51 -44.61 -10.91 21.19
N LYS A 52 -43.71 -11.71 20.60
CA LYS A 52 -42.47 -11.22 19.98
C LYS A 52 -42.52 -11.45 18.47
N TYR A 53 -42.15 -10.42 17.73
CA TYR A 53 -42.20 -10.40 16.27
C TYR A 53 -40.91 -9.81 15.71
N TYR A 54 -40.51 -10.30 14.53
CA TYR A 54 -39.36 -9.85 13.78
C TYR A 54 -39.79 -9.21 12.48
N TYR A 55 -39.21 -8.09 12.07
CA TYR A 55 -39.44 -7.49 10.76
C TYR A 55 -38.18 -7.52 9.88
N SER A 56 -38.35 -7.68 8.57
CA SER A 56 -37.28 -7.64 7.59
C SER A 56 -36.64 -6.26 7.49
N PRO A 57 -35.39 -6.15 7.00
CA PRO A 57 -34.82 -4.84 6.65
C PRO A 57 -35.67 -4.07 5.63
N SER A 58 -35.52 -2.75 5.65
CA SER A 58 -36.04 -1.86 4.62
C SER A 58 -35.31 -2.04 3.28
N LYS A 59 -35.69 -1.24 2.28
CA LYS A 59 -34.97 -1.21 1.00
C LYS A 59 -33.61 -0.53 1.18
N LEU A 60 -32.63 -1.00 0.42
CA LEU A 60 -31.35 -0.31 0.31
C LEU A 60 -31.49 0.87 -0.65
N GLN A 61 -30.68 1.90 -0.45
CA GLN A 61 -30.54 3.04 -1.35
C GLN A 61 -29.07 3.43 -1.47
N LEU A 62 -28.70 4.12 -2.56
CA LEU A 62 -27.38 4.70 -2.71
C LEU A 62 -27.20 5.82 -1.67
N SER A 63 -26.15 5.74 -0.87
CA SER A 63 -25.84 6.78 0.11
C SER A 63 -25.43 8.08 -0.58
N LEU A 64 -25.76 9.19 0.06
CA LEU A 64 -25.33 10.53 -0.33
C LEU A 64 -24.35 11.07 0.72
N ASP A 65 -23.45 11.96 0.32
CA ASP A 65 -22.65 12.77 1.25
C ASP A 65 -23.46 13.97 1.81
N ALA A 66 -22.81 14.81 2.63
CA ALA A 66 -23.47 15.93 3.29
C ALA A 66 -23.99 16.98 2.29
N GLU A 67 -23.39 17.04 1.10
CA GLU A 67 -23.72 17.94 0.00
C GLU A 67 -24.75 17.34 -0.96
N GLY A 68 -25.25 16.13 -0.68
CA GLY A 68 -26.23 15.43 -1.51
C GLY A 68 -25.63 14.82 -2.79
N LYS A 69 -24.30 14.69 -2.87
CA LYS A 69 -23.61 13.98 -3.94
C LYS A 69 -23.64 12.47 -3.66
N PRO A 70 -23.92 11.63 -4.68
CA PRO A 70 -23.85 10.19 -4.51
C PRO A 70 -22.47 9.72 -4.06
N LYS A 71 -22.42 8.88 -3.01
CA LYS A 71 -21.21 8.16 -2.60
C LYS A 71 -20.94 7.04 -3.60
N PHE A 72 -20.47 7.44 -4.76
CA PHE A 72 -20.14 6.61 -5.89
C PHE A 72 -18.86 7.13 -6.53
N GLN A 73 -17.93 6.23 -6.83
CA GLN A 73 -16.71 6.60 -7.53
C GLN A 73 -16.21 5.48 -8.42
N LEU A 74 -15.86 5.81 -9.66
CA LEU A 74 -15.09 4.93 -10.53
C LEU A 74 -13.70 5.53 -10.71
N ILE A 75 -12.68 4.77 -10.29
CA ILE A 75 -11.28 5.18 -10.31
C ILE A 75 -10.57 4.30 -11.34
N SER A 76 -9.99 4.93 -12.37
CA SER A 76 -9.11 4.28 -13.32
C SER A 76 -7.69 4.77 -13.10
N MET A 77 -6.81 3.88 -12.64
CA MET A 77 -5.40 4.17 -12.43
C MET A 77 -4.58 3.58 -13.57
N ARG A 78 -3.87 4.43 -14.31
CA ARG A 78 -3.05 4.05 -15.45
C ARG A 78 -1.57 4.19 -15.09
N TYR A 79 -0.84 3.09 -15.27
CA TYR A 79 0.62 3.07 -15.26
C TYR A 79 1.10 2.66 -16.65
N THR A 80 1.93 3.48 -17.28
CA THR A 80 2.44 3.27 -18.64
C THR A 80 3.95 3.01 -18.67
N GLY A 81 4.52 2.60 -17.53
CA GLY A 81 5.95 2.40 -17.40
C GLY A 81 6.71 3.72 -17.31
N THR A 82 7.89 3.67 -16.71
CA THR A 82 8.75 4.85 -16.60
C THR A 82 10.14 4.55 -17.17
N GLN A 83 10.86 5.60 -17.56
CA GLN A 83 12.28 5.44 -17.92
C GLN A 83 13.12 4.98 -16.72
N LEU A 84 12.66 5.25 -15.50
CA LEU A 84 13.38 5.02 -14.25
C LEU A 84 13.44 3.52 -13.88
N THR A 85 12.39 2.76 -14.22
CA THR A 85 12.25 1.32 -13.93
C THR A 85 12.58 0.42 -15.14
N GLY A 86 12.91 1.02 -16.29
CA GLY A 86 13.25 0.26 -17.51
C GLY A 86 12.06 -0.46 -18.16
N ASP A 87 10.83 -0.14 -17.76
CA ASP A 87 9.61 -0.86 -18.09
C ASP A 87 8.65 -0.04 -18.97
N ARG A 88 9.16 0.90 -19.77
CA ARG A 88 8.38 1.79 -20.67
C ARG A 88 7.36 1.11 -21.60
N ALA A 89 7.44 -0.21 -21.77
CA ALA A 89 6.48 -0.99 -22.56
C ALA A 89 5.35 -1.60 -21.71
N GLU A 90 5.46 -1.59 -20.39
CA GLU A 90 4.45 -2.13 -19.48
C GLU A 90 3.27 -1.18 -19.33
N LYS A 91 2.07 -1.70 -19.58
CA LYS A 91 0.82 -1.00 -19.31
C LYS A 91 0.08 -1.77 -18.23
N ARG A 92 -0.01 -1.18 -17.05
CA ARG A 92 -0.79 -1.74 -15.94
C ARG A 92 -1.93 -0.79 -15.65
N PHE A 93 -3.12 -1.35 -15.57
CA PHE A 93 -4.33 -0.61 -15.26
C PHE A 93 -4.92 -1.23 -13.99
N THR A 94 -5.24 -0.38 -13.03
CA THR A 94 -5.99 -0.79 -11.84
C THR A 94 -7.26 0.04 -11.82
N ASN A 95 -8.39 -0.65 -11.96
CA ASN A 95 -9.69 -0.01 -12.02
C ASN A 95 -10.50 -0.42 -10.79
N LEU A 96 -11.08 0.54 -10.10
CA LEU A 96 -11.84 0.33 -8.87
C LEU A 96 -13.19 1.03 -8.98
N LEU A 97 -14.26 0.29 -8.71
CA LEU A 97 -15.59 0.83 -8.51
C LEU A 97 -15.91 0.86 -7.02
N GLN A 98 -16.28 2.02 -6.51
CA GLN A 98 -16.63 2.24 -5.12
C GLN A 98 -18.06 2.80 -5.04
N PHE A 99 -18.86 2.29 -4.12
CA PHE A 99 -20.18 2.83 -3.84
C PHE A 99 -20.61 2.48 -2.42
N SER A 100 -21.47 3.30 -1.83
CA SER A 100 -22.02 3.06 -0.50
C SER A 100 -23.53 2.87 -0.57
N LEU A 101 -24.03 1.83 0.10
CA LEU A 101 -25.46 1.59 0.26
C LEU A 101 -25.86 1.83 1.70
N ALA A 102 -27.08 2.35 1.90
CA ALA A 102 -27.68 2.51 3.21
C ALA A 102 -29.07 1.90 3.26
N LEU A 103 -29.48 1.39 4.43
CA LEU A 103 -30.86 1.04 4.69
C LEU A 103 -31.71 2.31 4.79
N THR A 104 -32.86 2.30 4.14
CA THR A 104 -33.85 3.38 4.31
C THR A 104 -34.39 3.32 5.75
N PRO A 105 -34.40 4.42 6.52
CA PRO A 105 -34.97 4.39 7.87
C PRO A 105 -36.43 3.92 7.84
N ILE A 106 -36.78 2.96 8.70
CA ILE A 106 -38.18 2.52 8.84
C ILE A 106 -38.92 3.58 9.66
N SER A 107 -40.01 4.09 9.11
CA SER A 107 -40.78 5.14 9.75
C SER A 107 -41.56 4.60 10.96
N ASN A 108 -41.84 5.47 11.94
CA ASN A 108 -42.73 5.11 13.05
C ASN A 108 -44.14 4.76 12.56
N GLU A 109 -44.58 5.34 11.44
CA GLU A 109 -45.86 5.04 10.80
C GLU A 109 -45.90 3.59 10.29
N ASP A 110 -44.84 3.11 9.65
CA ASP A 110 -44.74 1.71 9.20
C ASP A 110 -44.82 0.73 10.38
N LEU A 111 -44.12 1.04 11.49
CA LEU A 111 -44.17 0.21 12.69
C LEU A 111 -45.57 0.20 13.33
N GLN A 112 -46.29 1.33 13.32
CA GLN A 112 -47.67 1.38 13.79
C GLN A 112 -48.62 0.63 12.85
N ASN A 113 -48.41 0.70 11.54
CA ASN A 113 -49.17 -0.05 10.56
C ASN A 113 -49.02 -1.57 10.77
N ILE A 114 -47.80 -2.04 11.03
CA ILE A 114 -47.55 -3.45 11.42
C ILE A 114 -48.35 -3.82 12.67
N ARG A 115 -48.32 -2.98 13.70
CA ARG A 115 -49.05 -3.24 14.94
C ARG A 115 -50.56 -3.33 14.71
N THR A 116 -51.14 -2.40 13.96
CA THR A 116 -52.57 -2.37 13.67
C THR A 116 -53.00 -3.55 12.80
N GLN A 117 -52.30 -3.82 11.69
CA GLN A 117 -52.69 -4.89 10.76
C GLN A 117 -52.56 -6.30 11.35
N LEU A 118 -51.58 -6.52 12.23
CA LEU A 118 -51.40 -7.81 12.91
C LEU A 118 -52.16 -7.90 14.24
N GLY A 119 -52.91 -6.86 14.63
CA GLY A 119 -53.66 -6.83 15.89
C GLY A 119 -52.76 -6.95 17.12
N LEU A 120 -51.54 -6.40 17.05
CA LEU A 120 -50.54 -6.54 18.11
C LEU A 120 -50.93 -5.71 19.34
N THR A 121 -50.80 -6.32 20.52
CA THR A 121 -51.01 -5.58 21.77
C THR A 121 -49.89 -4.55 21.99
N ALA A 122 -50.14 -3.53 22.83
CA ALA A 122 -49.13 -2.54 23.21
C ALA A 122 -47.87 -3.16 23.86
N ARG A 123 -48.00 -4.38 24.42
CA ARG A 123 -46.89 -5.12 25.04
C ARG A 123 -46.10 -5.98 24.05
N ALA A 124 -46.57 -6.11 22.81
CA ALA A 124 -45.87 -6.90 21.80
C ALA A 124 -44.54 -6.24 21.43
N GLN A 125 -43.48 -7.05 21.41
CA GLN A 125 -42.15 -6.65 20.98
C GLN A 125 -42.03 -6.80 19.47
N LEU A 126 -41.49 -5.79 18.82
CA LEU A 126 -41.25 -5.76 17.39
C LEU A 126 -39.79 -5.39 17.17
N LEU A 127 -39.00 -6.34 16.68
CA LEU A 127 -37.54 -6.23 16.55
C LEU A 127 -37.10 -6.47 15.10
N PRO A 128 -35.97 -5.91 14.65
CA PRO A 128 -35.42 -6.28 13.35
C PRO A 128 -34.97 -7.75 13.36
N ILE A 129 -35.16 -8.45 12.23
CA ILE A 129 -34.59 -9.78 12.04
C ILE A 129 -33.08 -9.67 11.80
N ALA A 130 -32.29 -10.53 12.45
CA ALA A 130 -30.84 -10.55 12.29
C ALA A 130 -30.46 -11.16 10.93
N ILE A 131 -29.90 -10.35 10.03
CA ILE A 131 -29.39 -10.82 8.74
C ILE A 131 -28.03 -11.50 8.95
N GLN A 132 -27.85 -12.67 8.35
CA GLN A 132 -26.59 -13.42 8.37
C GLN A 132 -25.82 -13.29 7.06
N ASN A 133 -26.51 -13.41 5.92
CA ASN A 133 -25.86 -13.27 4.62
C ASN A 133 -26.52 -12.18 3.80
N MET A 134 -25.69 -11.51 2.99
CA MET A 134 -26.15 -10.60 1.97
C MET A 134 -25.37 -10.80 0.68
N ASP A 135 -26.11 -11.09 -0.38
CA ASP A 135 -25.57 -11.22 -1.72
C ASP A 135 -25.82 -9.93 -2.48
N ILE A 136 -24.77 -9.35 -3.05
CA ILE A 136 -24.86 -8.16 -3.90
C ILE A 136 -24.23 -8.46 -5.25
N MET A 137 -24.96 -8.15 -6.32
CA MET A 137 -24.48 -8.22 -7.69
C MET A 137 -24.69 -6.91 -8.42
N ILE A 138 -23.67 -6.48 -9.14
CA ILE A 138 -23.74 -5.30 -10.01
C ILE A 138 -23.88 -5.76 -11.45
N ILE A 139 -24.77 -5.09 -12.17
CA ILE A 139 -25.05 -5.32 -13.58
C ILE A 139 -24.99 -3.96 -14.29
N SER A 140 -24.30 -3.91 -15.43
CA SER A 140 -24.34 -2.74 -16.32
C SER A 140 -25.14 -3.02 -17.59
N GLY A 141 -25.72 -1.97 -18.18
CA GLY A 141 -26.43 -2.02 -19.45
C GLY A 141 -25.51 -2.23 -20.65
N VAL A 142 -26.09 -2.68 -21.77
CA VAL A 142 -25.40 -2.85 -23.05
C VAL A 142 -25.28 -1.48 -23.75
N THR A 143 -24.09 -1.12 -24.22
CA THR A 143 -23.88 0.00 -25.14
C THR A 143 -23.96 -0.48 -26.59
N GLU A 144 -24.51 0.35 -27.49
CA GLU A 144 -24.60 0.03 -28.92
C GLU A 144 -23.21 -0.25 -29.51
N GLY A 145 -23.07 -1.34 -30.27
CA GLY A 145 -21.83 -1.70 -30.97
C GLY A 145 -20.90 -2.67 -30.24
N LEU A 146 -21.16 -3.02 -28.97
CA LEU A 146 -20.43 -4.08 -28.26
C LEU A 146 -21.30 -5.35 -28.15
N SER A 147 -20.88 -6.41 -28.85
CA SER A 147 -21.46 -7.76 -28.80
C SER A 147 -21.81 -8.19 -27.37
N GLU A 148 -23.11 -8.36 -27.06
CA GLU A 148 -23.76 -9.07 -25.94
C GLU A 148 -23.01 -9.17 -24.58
N ALA A 149 -22.14 -8.22 -24.23
CA ALA A 149 -21.34 -8.31 -23.02
C ALA A 149 -22.15 -7.78 -21.83
N LYS A 150 -23.06 -8.61 -21.32
CA LYS A 150 -23.69 -8.36 -20.01
C LYS A 150 -22.61 -8.49 -18.93
N TRP A 151 -22.13 -7.35 -18.43
CA TRP A 151 -21.25 -7.34 -17.26
C TRP A 151 -22.07 -7.67 -16.00
N ARG A 152 -21.65 -8.72 -15.28
CA ARG A 152 -22.19 -9.09 -13.97
C ARG A 152 -21.04 -9.37 -13.02
N LYS A 153 -20.99 -8.67 -11.88
CA LYS A 153 -19.96 -8.87 -10.86
C LYS A 153 -20.55 -8.97 -9.46
N ARG A 154 -20.13 -9.96 -8.69
CA ARG A 154 -20.54 -10.13 -7.30
C ARG A 154 -19.70 -9.21 -6.41
N ALA A 155 -20.36 -8.37 -5.62
CA ALA A 155 -19.73 -7.41 -4.70
C ALA A 155 -19.52 -7.96 -3.30
N SER A 156 -20.34 -8.92 -2.88
CA SER A 156 -20.19 -9.61 -1.60
C SER A 156 -20.83 -11.00 -1.63
N THR A 157 -20.20 -11.93 -0.91
CA THR A 157 -20.79 -13.16 -0.36
C THR A 157 -20.24 -13.22 1.06
N GLN A 158 -20.84 -12.47 1.98
CA GLN A 158 -20.37 -12.43 3.37
C GLN A 158 -21.32 -13.22 4.25
N THR A 159 -20.73 -14.10 5.07
CA THR A 159 -21.38 -14.72 6.21
C THR A 159 -21.01 -13.90 7.44
N GLU A 160 -21.95 -13.08 7.89
CA GLU A 160 -21.82 -12.30 9.11
C GLU A 160 -22.17 -13.19 10.30
N THR A 161 -21.31 -13.22 11.32
CA THR A 161 -21.69 -13.73 12.64
C THR A 161 -22.78 -12.81 13.19
N ALA A 162 -23.98 -13.37 13.36
CA ALA A 162 -25.15 -12.65 13.86
C ALA A 162 -24.78 -11.83 15.11
N SER A 163 -25.00 -10.51 15.06
CA SER A 163 -24.82 -9.67 16.24
C SER A 163 -25.89 -10.02 17.27
N ASP A 164 -25.51 -10.20 18.54
CA ASP A 164 -26.44 -10.55 19.63
C ASP A 164 -27.57 -9.53 19.82
N ASN A 165 -27.44 -8.33 19.23
CA ASN A 165 -28.42 -7.25 19.32
C ASN A 165 -29.32 -7.10 18.08
N GLY A 166 -29.19 -7.96 17.05
CA GLY A 166 -30.04 -7.91 15.86
C GLY A 166 -29.92 -6.64 15.00
N VAL A 167 -28.93 -5.79 15.28
CA VAL A 167 -28.68 -4.57 14.52
C VAL A 167 -27.82 -4.93 13.31
N PHE A 168 -28.44 -4.89 12.14
CA PHE A 168 -27.75 -4.88 10.85
C PHE A 168 -27.09 -3.51 10.63
N TRP A 169 -26.06 -3.43 9.80
CA TRP A 169 -25.39 -2.15 9.51
C TRP A 169 -26.37 -1.17 8.84
N ASN A 170 -26.24 0.13 9.15
CA ASN A 170 -27.10 1.18 8.57
C ASN A 170 -26.59 1.70 7.23
N GLU A 171 -25.26 1.79 7.08
CA GLU A 171 -24.57 2.14 5.84
C GLU A 171 -23.32 1.27 5.65
N ARG A 172 -23.01 0.90 4.40
CA ARG A 172 -21.81 0.12 4.05
C ARG A 172 -21.25 0.51 2.69
N SER A 173 -19.92 0.58 2.62
CA SER A 173 -19.18 0.83 1.39
C SER A 173 -18.66 -0.46 0.78
N PHE A 174 -18.75 -0.56 -0.54
CA PHE A 174 -18.26 -1.65 -1.35
C PHE A 174 -17.15 -1.15 -2.27
N VAL A 175 -16.10 -1.94 -2.40
CA VAL A 175 -14.99 -1.68 -3.33
C VAL A 175 -14.84 -2.91 -4.22
N LEU A 176 -14.97 -2.70 -5.52
CA LEU A 176 -14.91 -3.73 -6.54
C LEU A 176 -13.74 -3.47 -7.48
N PRO A 177 -12.76 -4.38 -7.55
CA PRO A 177 -11.77 -4.33 -8.61
C PRO A 177 -12.48 -4.60 -9.95
N LEU A 178 -12.13 -3.87 -11.00
CA LEU A 178 -12.63 -4.05 -12.36
C LEU A 178 -11.50 -4.47 -13.30
N GLY A 179 -11.80 -5.38 -14.22
CA GLY A 179 -10.94 -5.65 -15.36
C GLY A 179 -10.98 -4.50 -16.37
N ASN A 180 -10.01 -4.46 -17.28
CA ASN A 180 -9.88 -3.35 -18.24
C ASN A 180 -11.12 -3.18 -19.12
N ASN A 181 -11.68 -4.29 -19.61
CA ASN A 181 -12.89 -4.26 -20.45
C ASN A 181 -14.11 -3.75 -19.67
N GLU A 182 -14.24 -4.15 -18.39
CA GLU A 182 -15.35 -3.73 -17.52
C GLU A 182 -15.25 -2.24 -17.22
N ALA A 183 -14.04 -1.76 -16.92
CA ALA A 183 -13.78 -0.35 -16.66
C ALA A 183 -14.01 0.51 -17.91
N GLN A 184 -13.56 0.05 -19.08
CA GLN A 184 -13.77 0.73 -20.35
C GLN A 184 -15.27 0.88 -20.65
N LEU A 185 -16.07 -0.18 -20.46
CA LEU A 185 -17.52 -0.13 -20.67
C LEU A 185 -18.18 1.00 -19.83
N LEU A 186 -17.78 1.14 -18.57
CA LEU A 186 -18.33 2.18 -17.69
C LEU A 186 -17.79 3.58 -18.04
N TRP A 187 -16.56 3.67 -18.52
CA TRP A 187 -15.99 4.90 -19.09
C TRP A 187 -16.71 5.35 -20.36
N ASP A 188 -17.05 4.42 -21.26
CA ASP A 188 -17.80 4.75 -22.46
C ASP A 188 -19.21 5.27 -22.12
N GLN A 189 -19.86 4.69 -21.11
CA GLN A 189 -21.15 5.19 -20.60
C GLN A 189 -21.04 6.61 -20.01
N TYR A 190 -19.93 6.91 -19.35
CA TYR A 190 -19.63 8.26 -18.85
C TYR A 190 -19.48 9.29 -19.95
N GLU A 191 -18.72 8.98 -21.01
CA GLU A 191 -18.52 9.91 -22.12
C GLU A 191 -19.86 10.25 -22.80
N ASN A 192 -20.83 9.33 -22.74
CA ASN A 192 -22.21 9.52 -23.20
C ASN A 192 -23.12 10.23 -22.17
N GLY A 193 -22.56 10.74 -21.07
CA GLY A 193 -23.23 11.62 -20.10
C GLY A 193 -24.05 10.92 -19.01
N ARG A 194 -24.10 9.58 -18.97
CA ARG A 194 -24.80 8.83 -17.91
C ARG A 194 -24.18 7.47 -17.64
N VAL A 195 -23.73 7.23 -16.41
CA VAL A 195 -23.40 5.89 -15.93
C VAL A 195 -24.66 5.24 -15.36
N ALA A 196 -25.01 4.05 -15.87
CA ALA A 196 -26.20 3.31 -15.45
C ALA A 196 -25.82 1.91 -14.95
N LEU A 197 -25.95 1.70 -13.64
CA LEU A 197 -25.68 0.43 -12.98
C LEU A 197 -26.91 -0.04 -12.20
N SER A 198 -27.20 -1.33 -12.25
CA SER A 198 -28.17 -1.97 -11.37
C SER A 198 -27.44 -2.76 -10.30
N VAL A 199 -27.77 -2.51 -9.03
CA VAL A 199 -27.29 -3.28 -7.89
C VAL A 199 -28.42 -4.16 -7.40
N ASN A 200 -28.31 -5.46 -7.67
CA ASN A 200 -29.22 -6.47 -7.18
C ASN A 200 -28.73 -6.94 -5.82
N TYR A 201 -29.64 -7.06 -4.85
CA TYR A 201 -29.30 -7.56 -3.53
C TYR A 201 -30.31 -8.57 -2.99
N ALA A 202 -29.84 -9.44 -2.10
CA ALA A 202 -30.64 -10.43 -1.41
C ALA A 202 -30.18 -10.55 0.05
N PHE A 203 -31.12 -10.51 0.99
CA PHE A 203 -30.91 -10.67 2.44
C PHE A 203 -31.34 -12.06 2.89
N TYR A 204 -30.49 -12.73 3.64
CA TYR A 204 -30.74 -14.04 4.24
C TYR A 204 -30.65 -13.98 5.75
N ALA A 205 -31.58 -14.64 6.44
CA ALA A 205 -31.60 -14.71 7.89
C ALA A 205 -31.94 -16.12 8.38
N PRO A 206 -31.47 -16.49 9.59
CA PRO A 206 -31.81 -17.76 10.19
C PRO A 206 -33.26 -17.73 10.65
N VAL A 207 -34.01 -18.72 10.19
CA VAL A 207 -35.41 -18.92 10.54
C VAL A 207 -35.62 -20.38 10.92
N VAL A 208 -36.63 -20.62 11.76
CA VAL A 208 -37.04 -21.98 12.08
C VAL A 208 -38.13 -22.41 11.12
N GLN A 209 -37.94 -23.58 10.51
CA GLN A 209 -38.98 -24.33 9.84
C GLN A 209 -39.48 -25.41 10.79
N VAL A 210 -40.81 -25.52 10.87
CA VAL A 210 -41.47 -26.58 11.64
C VAL A 210 -42.04 -27.54 10.62
N THR A 211 -41.51 -28.76 10.60
CA THR A 211 -42.05 -29.83 9.78
C THR A 211 -43.19 -30.46 10.57
N ASP A 212 -44.43 -30.18 10.16
CA ASP A 212 -45.57 -30.91 10.70
C ASP A 212 -45.59 -32.29 10.04
N GLU A 213 -45.03 -33.30 10.71
CA GLU A 213 -45.37 -34.67 10.38
C GLU A 213 -46.87 -34.84 10.63
N GLN A 214 -47.65 -35.02 9.55
CA GLN A 214 -49.08 -35.31 9.67
C GLN A 214 -49.27 -36.72 10.23
N ILE A 215 -49.23 -36.83 11.56
CA ILE A 215 -49.55 -38.07 12.25
C ILE A 215 -51.08 -38.22 12.28
N SER A 216 -51.63 -38.97 11.33
CA SER A 216 -53.04 -39.38 11.38
C SER A 216 -53.21 -40.54 12.36
N VAL A 217 -53.84 -40.29 13.51
CA VAL A 217 -54.19 -41.33 14.49
C VAL A 217 -55.63 -41.78 14.25
N VAL A 218 -55.81 -43.04 13.82
CA VAL A 218 -57.14 -43.65 13.62
C VAL A 218 -57.41 -44.62 14.77
N GLY A 219 -58.54 -44.46 15.47
CA GLY A 219 -58.92 -45.31 16.61
C GLY A 219 -60.09 -44.77 17.44
N ASP A 220 -60.31 -45.36 18.62
CA ASP A 220 -61.37 -44.93 19.56
C ASP A 220 -61.21 -43.45 19.95
N SER A 221 -62.31 -42.69 19.85
CA SER A 221 -62.40 -41.24 20.08
C SER A 221 -61.71 -40.74 21.35
N VAL A 222 -61.74 -41.51 22.45
CA VAL A 222 -61.11 -41.12 23.72
C VAL A 222 -59.59 -41.32 23.68
N LEU A 223 -59.14 -42.39 23.04
CA LEU A 223 -57.73 -42.72 22.84
C LEU A 223 -57.07 -41.80 21.82
N VAL A 224 -57.76 -41.51 20.71
CA VAL A 224 -57.33 -40.52 19.71
C VAL A 224 -57.15 -39.17 20.38
N LYS A 225 -58.13 -38.68 21.15
CA LYS A 225 -58.03 -37.37 21.82
C LYS A 225 -56.88 -37.32 22.83
N LYS A 226 -56.62 -38.40 23.59
CA LYS A 226 -55.47 -38.48 24.51
C LYS A 226 -54.13 -38.56 23.78
N LEU A 227 -54.05 -39.32 22.69
CA LEU A 227 -52.83 -39.48 21.89
C LEU A 227 -52.52 -38.22 21.09
N THR A 228 -53.50 -37.60 20.44
CA THR A 228 -53.34 -36.30 19.76
C THR A 228 -52.89 -35.21 20.74
N ASN A 229 -53.42 -35.18 21.95
CA ASN A 229 -52.99 -34.23 22.98
C ASN A 229 -51.56 -34.49 23.48
N LYS A 230 -51.13 -35.76 23.56
CA LYS A 230 -49.74 -36.12 23.91
C LYS A 230 -48.77 -35.93 22.75
N LEU A 231 -49.19 -36.20 21.51
CA LEU A 231 -48.42 -36.01 20.27
C LEU A 231 -48.23 -34.50 19.98
N GLY A 232 -49.24 -33.67 20.25
CA GLY A 232 -49.11 -32.21 20.18
C GLY A 232 -48.15 -31.61 21.22
N GLN A 233 -47.68 -32.41 22.18
CA GLN A 233 -46.64 -32.07 23.16
C GLN A 233 -45.28 -32.68 22.82
N ILE A 234 -45.16 -33.47 21.74
CA ILE A 234 -43.86 -33.94 21.26
C ILE A 234 -43.11 -32.73 20.69
N GLU A 235 -41.84 -32.60 21.05
CA GLU A 235 -40.92 -31.62 20.50
C GLU A 235 -41.02 -31.67 18.97
N ARG A 236 -41.61 -30.62 18.40
CA ARG A 236 -41.71 -30.50 16.94
C ARG A 236 -40.30 -30.50 16.39
N ASP A 237 -40.06 -31.26 15.34
CA ASP A 237 -38.76 -31.23 14.69
C ASP A 237 -38.57 -29.85 14.06
N THR A 238 -37.68 -29.08 14.67
CA THR A 238 -37.35 -27.71 14.26
C THR A 238 -36.05 -27.74 13.49
N LEU A 239 -36.12 -27.37 12.21
CA LEU A 239 -34.93 -27.18 11.39
C LEU A 239 -34.60 -25.68 11.34
N GLU A 240 -33.43 -25.30 11.86
CA GLU A 240 -32.88 -23.96 11.59
C GLU A 240 -32.30 -23.94 10.17
N SER A 241 -32.83 -23.06 9.32
CA SER A 241 -32.31 -22.83 7.97
C SER A 241 -32.09 -21.34 7.71
N ASN A 242 -31.16 -21.01 6.82
CA ASN A 242 -30.89 -19.64 6.43
C ASN A 242 -31.67 -19.33 5.13
N GLU A 243 -32.75 -18.56 5.25
CA GLU A 243 -33.72 -18.36 4.17
C GLU A 243 -33.64 -16.96 3.56
N LEU A 244 -34.04 -16.85 2.29
CA LEU A 244 -34.16 -15.57 1.60
C LEU A 244 -35.32 -14.75 2.20
N ILE A 245 -34.98 -13.72 2.95
CA ILE A 245 -35.96 -12.84 3.58
C ILE A 245 -36.52 -11.84 2.56
N LYS A 246 -35.63 -11.17 1.83
CA LYS A 246 -35.96 -10.10 0.90
C LYS A 246 -34.91 -9.95 -0.19
N ALA A 247 -35.33 -9.67 -1.42
CA ALA A 247 -34.45 -9.32 -2.54
C ALA A 247 -35.05 -8.14 -3.30
N ASP A 248 -34.20 -7.29 -3.86
CA ASP A 248 -34.60 -6.13 -4.67
C ASP A 248 -33.44 -5.69 -5.58
N ALA A 249 -33.68 -4.65 -6.37
CA ALA A 249 -32.67 -4.00 -7.20
C ALA A 249 -32.71 -2.47 -7.09
N ILE A 250 -31.54 -1.84 -7.14
CA ILE A 250 -31.39 -0.38 -7.11
C ILE A 250 -30.69 0.08 -8.37
N ASN A 251 -31.23 1.10 -9.01
CA ASN A 251 -30.55 1.77 -10.10
C ASN A 251 -29.64 2.87 -9.54
N ILE A 252 -28.34 2.73 -9.78
CA ILE A 252 -27.34 3.77 -9.59
C ILE A 252 -27.26 4.53 -10.91
N MET A 253 -27.83 5.74 -10.91
CA MET A 253 -27.68 6.72 -11.98
C MET A 253 -26.88 7.89 -11.45
N VAL A 254 -25.72 8.16 -12.06
CA VAL A 254 -24.86 9.28 -11.68
C VAL A 254 -24.87 10.30 -12.80
N ASP A 255 -25.28 11.52 -12.47
CA ASP A 255 -25.13 12.67 -13.36
C ASP A 255 -23.68 13.15 -13.30
N VAL A 256 -22.95 12.85 -14.37
CA VAL A 256 -21.52 13.06 -14.46
C VAL A 256 -21.16 14.50 -14.79
N VAL A 257 -22.11 15.28 -15.33
CA VAL A 257 -21.96 16.73 -15.53
C VAL A 257 -22.08 17.44 -14.19
N LYS A 258 -23.03 17.00 -13.35
CA LYS A 258 -23.23 17.55 -12.00
C LYS A 258 -22.13 17.13 -11.02
N TYR A 259 -21.60 15.93 -11.15
CA TYR A 259 -20.60 15.35 -10.23
C TYR A 259 -19.36 14.85 -10.99
N PRO A 260 -18.51 15.73 -11.53
CA PRO A 260 -17.39 15.34 -12.39
C PRO A 260 -16.38 14.43 -11.67
N ASP A 261 -16.09 14.68 -10.40
CA ASP A 261 -15.15 13.85 -9.59
C ASP A 261 -15.75 12.53 -9.08
N ALA A 262 -16.95 12.16 -9.50
CA ALA A 262 -17.43 10.77 -9.40
C ALA A 262 -16.58 9.83 -10.28
N LEU A 263 -15.89 10.35 -11.29
CA LEU A 263 -15.04 9.59 -12.18
C LEU A 263 -13.62 10.18 -12.12
N LYS A 264 -12.66 9.37 -11.68
CA LYS A 264 -11.27 9.80 -11.52
C LYS A 264 -10.35 8.94 -12.36
N GLN A 265 -9.74 9.56 -13.36
CA GLN A 265 -8.58 9.00 -14.01
C GLN A 265 -7.32 9.51 -13.34
N ILE A 266 -6.49 8.60 -12.86
CA ILE A 266 -5.22 8.90 -12.23
C ILE A 266 -4.14 8.30 -13.10
N ASP A 267 -3.41 9.14 -13.83
CA ASP A 267 -2.17 8.71 -14.46
C ASP A 267 -1.08 8.70 -13.39
N ILE A 268 -0.65 7.49 -13.01
CA ILE A 268 0.36 7.27 -11.98
C ILE A 268 1.72 7.84 -12.42
N ASN A 269 1.93 8.02 -13.73
CA ASN A 269 3.17 8.57 -14.25
C ASN A 269 3.20 10.10 -14.23
N GLU A 270 2.06 10.77 -14.44
CA GLU A 270 1.98 12.23 -14.54
C GLU A 270 1.64 12.90 -13.21
N ASN A 271 0.85 12.25 -12.35
CA ASN A 271 0.43 12.79 -11.06
C ASN A 271 0.77 11.81 -9.93
N SER A 272 1.89 12.11 -9.26
CA SER A 272 2.32 11.53 -7.99
C SER A 272 2.70 10.04 -8.01
N VAL A 273 4.00 9.81 -7.84
CA VAL A 273 4.50 8.68 -7.05
C VAL A 273 3.59 8.56 -5.81
N PRO A 274 2.90 7.43 -5.60
CA PRO A 274 2.02 7.29 -4.44
C PRO A 274 2.78 7.68 -3.15
N PRO A 275 2.17 8.43 -2.22
CA PRO A 275 2.79 8.82 -0.94
C PRO A 275 3.26 7.67 -0.03
N ALA A 276 3.22 6.42 -0.50
CA ALA A 276 3.47 5.21 0.26
C ALA A 276 4.79 4.49 -0.10
N TYR A 277 5.62 5.00 -1.02
CA TYR A 277 6.98 4.49 -1.22
C TYR A 277 7.99 5.63 -1.33
N PRO A 278 8.47 6.16 -0.19
CA PRO A 278 9.42 7.26 -0.18
C PRO A 278 10.83 6.70 -0.33
N SER A 279 11.17 6.16 -1.51
CA SER A 279 12.56 5.83 -1.83
C SER A 279 13.21 7.05 -2.49
N VAL A 280 14.06 7.75 -1.74
CA VAL A 280 14.93 8.79 -2.31
C VAL A 280 16.15 8.09 -2.90
N GLU A 281 16.39 8.27 -4.19
CA GLU A 281 17.59 7.80 -4.85
C GLU A 281 18.73 8.76 -4.54
N VAL A 282 19.85 8.24 -4.06
CA VAL A 282 21.05 9.02 -3.82
C VAL A 282 22.19 8.44 -4.62
N LYS A 283 22.86 9.29 -5.39
CA LYS A 283 24.03 8.94 -6.20
C LYS A 283 25.28 9.60 -5.66
N CYS A 284 26.39 8.89 -5.72
CA CYS A 284 27.70 9.42 -5.40
C CYS A 284 28.75 8.68 -6.24
N TYR A 285 29.35 9.41 -7.19
CA TYR A 285 30.37 8.84 -8.09
C TYR A 285 31.80 9.03 -7.58
N ASP A 286 31.98 9.73 -6.45
CA ASP A 286 33.31 10.13 -5.99
C ASP A 286 34.25 8.96 -5.69
N PHE A 287 33.71 7.86 -5.19
CA PHE A 287 34.49 6.67 -4.82
C PHE A 287 34.74 5.74 -6.01
N ALA A 288 33.76 5.55 -6.89
CA ALA A 288 33.89 4.73 -8.09
C ALA A 288 34.88 5.33 -9.10
N LEU A 289 34.84 6.65 -9.26
CA LEU A 289 35.71 7.39 -10.17
C LEU A 289 37.01 7.87 -9.49
N ALA A 290 37.18 7.57 -8.20
CA ALA A 290 38.31 8.01 -7.39
C ALA A 290 38.60 9.53 -7.50
N THR A 291 37.55 10.36 -7.61
CA THR A 291 37.68 11.82 -7.77
C THR A 291 38.06 12.52 -6.46
N ARG A 292 37.82 11.85 -5.32
CA ARG A 292 38.16 12.31 -3.96
C ARG A 292 38.89 11.23 -3.16
N PRO A 293 40.15 10.90 -3.51
CA PRO A 293 40.91 9.88 -2.81
C PRO A 293 41.24 10.22 -1.34
N ASP A 294 40.95 11.45 -0.87
CA ASP A 294 41.07 11.88 0.53
C ASP A 294 39.98 11.28 1.40
N LEU A 295 38.82 11.05 0.81
CA LEU A 295 37.62 10.70 1.55
C LEU A 295 37.64 9.23 1.95
N ALA A 296 37.46 8.99 3.25
CA ALA A 296 37.17 7.67 3.79
C ALA A 296 35.70 7.30 3.52
N PHE A 297 34.77 8.21 3.80
CA PHE A 297 33.36 8.02 3.51
C PHE A 297 32.58 9.34 3.50
N LYS A 298 31.43 9.33 2.84
CA LYS A 298 30.40 10.38 2.95
C LYS A 298 29.17 9.83 3.64
N ARG A 299 28.53 10.62 4.49
CA ARG A 299 27.19 10.36 5.01
C ARG A 299 26.21 11.36 4.43
N VAL A 300 25.11 10.88 3.89
CA VAL A 300 24.01 11.72 3.41
C VAL A 300 22.86 11.58 4.39
N TYR A 301 22.46 12.69 4.98
CA TYR A 301 21.31 12.80 5.88
C TYR A 301 20.15 13.38 5.09
N ILE A 302 18.98 12.77 5.21
CA ILE A 302 17.79 13.13 4.44
C ILE A 302 16.66 13.26 5.43
N GLN A 303 15.96 14.39 5.39
CA GLN A 303 14.90 14.71 6.32
C GLN A 303 13.61 15.06 5.58
N GLY A 304 12.53 14.40 5.98
CA GLY A 304 11.17 14.62 5.50
C GLY A 304 10.19 14.82 6.65
N THR A 305 8.96 15.23 6.33
CA THR A 305 7.89 15.43 7.32
C THR A 305 6.95 14.23 7.30
N SER A 306 6.66 13.60 8.44
CA SER A 306 5.73 12.47 8.54
C SER A 306 4.29 12.89 8.28
N VAL A 307 3.41 11.92 8.05
CA VAL A 307 1.95 12.13 8.00
C VAL A 307 1.39 12.83 9.25
N ASN A 308 2.04 12.66 10.41
CA ASN A 308 1.64 13.30 11.67
C ASN A 308 2.36 14.65 11.91
N GLY A 309 3.09 15.18 10.92
CA GLY A 309 3.77 16.48 11.00
C GLY A 309 5.13 16.47 11.71
N GLN A 310 5.62 15.32 12.17
CA GLN A 310 6.94 15.21 12.81
C GLN A 310 8.07 15.11 11.78
N GLN A 311 9.24 15.67 12.07
CA GLN A 311 10.41 15.48 11.21
C GLN A 311 10.98 14.08 11.39
N VAL A 312 11.22 13.39 10.27
CA VAL A 312 11.84 12.06 10.22
C VAL A 312 13.13 12.18 9.43
N GLU A 313 14.20 11.60 9.95
CA GLU A 313 15.52 11.63 9.34
C GLU A 313 16.03 10.21 9.08
N GLU A 314 16.56 9.99 7.87
CA GLU A 314 17.30 8.79 7.53
C GLU A 314 18.72 9.17 7.07
N LYS A 315 19.62 8.19 7.10
CA LYS A 315 21.00 8.38 6.68
C LYS A 315 21.53 7.18 5.90
N ILE A 316 22.38 7.47 4.93
CA ILE A 316 23.15 6.47 4.18
C ILE A 316 24.62 6.85 4.10
N LYS A 317 25.46 5.88 3.73
CA LYS A 317 26.92 6.03 3.69
C LYS A 317 27.46 5.53 2.36
N PHE A 318 28.29 6.33 1.71
CA PHE A 318 29.15 5.92 0.61
C PHE A 318 30.59 5.86 1.11
N SER A 319 31.35 4.83 0.77
CA SER A 319 32.68 4.60 1.37
C SER A 319 33.73 4.16 0.37
N SER A 320 35.00 4.47 0.66
CA SER A 320 36.14 4.07 -0.17
C SER A 320 36.36 2.56 -0.23
N GLY A 321 35.80 1.81 0.74
CA GLY A 321 35.84 0.35 0.80
C GLY A 321 34.78 -0.33 -0.07
N GLU A 322 33.77 0.41 -0.51
CA GLU A 322 32.61 -0.08 -1.28
C GLU A 322 32.48 0.71 -2.59
N ARG A 323 33.55 0.73 -3.40
CA ARG A 323 33.64 1.59 -4.59
C ARG A 323 32.61 1.28 -5.67
N ASP A 324 32.10 0.06 -5.70
CA ASP A 324 31.10 -0.38 -6.67
C ASP A 324 29.69 0.15 -6.34
N ILE A 325 29.47 0.63 -5.11
CA ILE A 325 28.19 1.20 -4.67
C ILE A 325 28.15 2.68 -5.00
N THR A 326 27.62 3.01 -6.17
CA THR A 326 27.44 4.41 -6.63
C THR A 326 26.03 4.96 -6.40
N THR A 327 25.06 4.07 -6.17
CA THR A 327 23.65 4.42 -6.00
C THR A 327 23.09 3.67 -4.79
N GLN A 328 22.35 4.38 -3.95
CA GLN A 328 21.62 3.80 -2.83
C GLN A 328 20.22 4.40 -2.76
N PHE A 329 19.23 3.57 -2.42
CA PHE A 329 17.86 4.00 -2.18
C PHE A 329 17.63 4.14 -0.68
N VAL A 330 17.05 5.27 -0.27
CA VAL A 330 16.73 5.54 1.12
C VAL A 330 15.23 5.46 1.29
N ALA A 331 14.78 4.45 2.03
CA ALA A 331 13.39 4.34 2.48
C ALA A 331 13.28 4.91 3.89
N PHE A 332 12.31 5.81 4.11
CA PHE A 332 11.98 6.27 5.45
C PHE A 332 11.30 5.16 6.25
N ARG A 333 11.68 5.02 7.53
CA ARG A 333 11.02 4.08 8.46
C ARG A 333 9.54 4.37 8.70
N TYR A 334 9.11 5.60 8.46
CA TYR A 334 7.73 6.06 8.61
C TYR A 334 7.25 6.70 7.32
N ALA A 335 5.93 6.66 7.09
CA ALA A 335 5.32 7.35 5.95
C ALA A 335 5.57 8.87 6.03
N VAL A 336 6.17 9.42 4.98
CA VAL A 336 6.49 10.85 4.85
C VAL A 336 5.63 11.50 3.77
N ARG A 337 5.25 12.75 4.03
CA ARG A 337 4.55 13.64 3.11
C ARG A 337 5.50 14.11 2.03
N MET A 338 5.40 13.50 0.85
CA MET A 338 6.18 13.87 -0.34
C MET A 338 5.69 15.18 -0.98
N ASP A 339 4.52 15.67 -0.60
CA ASP A 339 3.99 16.98 -0.97
C ASP A 339 4.61 18.13 -0.17
N LEU A 340 5.31 17.81 0.92
CA LEU A 340 6.09 18.77 1.71
C LEU A 340 7.58 18.73 1.32
N PRO A 341 8.30 19.86 1.44
CA PRO A 341 9.70 19.91 1.04
C PRO A 341 10.59 18.95 1.83
N ILE A 342 11.37 18.12 1.12
CA ILE A 342 12.43 17.28 1.67
C ILE A 342 13.73 18.08 1.65
N ARG A 343 14.60 17.87 2.64
CA ARG A 343 15.94 18.46 2.68
C ARG A 343 17.01 17.42 2.96
N TYR A 344 18.21 17.68 2.50
CA TYR A 344 19.37 16.82 2.76
C TYR A 344 20.61 17.62 3.11
N LYS A 345 21.56 16.95 3.78
CA LYS A 345 22.93 17.46 3.99
C LYS A 345 23.94 16.33 3.84
N ILE A 346 25.17 16.69 3.54
CA ILE A 346 26.26 15.74 3.31
C ILE A 346 27.36 16.03 4.31
N ILE A 347 27.84 14.99 4.98
CA ILE A 347 29.03 15.05 5.84
C ILE A 347 30.11 14.21 5.19
N GLU A 348 31.23 14.85 4.88
CA GLU A 348 32.41 14.22 4.30
C GLU A 348 33.43 13.92 5.40
N HIS A 349 33.96 12.71 5.44
CA HIS A 349 35.01 12.30 6.37
C HIS A 349 36.24 11.83 5.59
N THR A 350 37.39 12.39 5.93
CA THR A 350 38.68 12.08 5.33
C THR A 350 39.41 10.98 6.11
N PHE A 351 40.46 10.41 5.51
CA PHE A 351 41.33 9.46 6.22
C PHE A 351 42.19 10.08 7.33
N ASP A 352 42.39 11.40 7.32
CA ASP A 352 43.13 12.11 8.37
C ASP A 352 42.27 12.44 9.61
N GLY A 353 40.99 12.06 9.60
CA GLY A 353 40.05 12.26 10.70
C GLY A 353 39.32 13.59 10.68
N SER A 354 39.62 14.49 9.72
CA SER A 354 38.84 15.71 9.54
C SER A 354 37.45 15.41 8.97
N SER A 355 36.49 16.30 9.28
CA SER A 355 35.10 16.17 8.86
C SER A 355 34.59 17.52 8.38
N HIS A 356 33.89 17.52 7.25
CA HIS A 356 33.27 18.71 6.69
C HIS A 356 31.76 18.48 6.52
N GLU A 357 30.96 19.35 7.11
CA GLU A 357 29.50 19.28 7.05
C GLU A 357 28.95 20.36 6.13
N SER A 358 28.13 19.96 5.16
CA SER A 358 27.41 20.90 4.30
C SER A 358 26.22 21.52 5.03
N VAL A 359 25.78 22.69 4.55
CA VAL A 359 24.47 23.23 4.91
C VAL A 359 23.34 22.32 4.42
N TRP A 360 22.16 22.42 5.03
CA TRP A 360 20.95 21.77 4.54
C TRP A 360 20.52 22.37 3.19
N VAL A 361 20.25 21.50 2.23
CA VAL A 361 19.78 21.86 0.89
C VAL A 361 18.35 21.36 0.72
N MET A 362 17.46 22.25 0.31
CA MET A 362 16.09 21.89 -0.05
C MET A 362 16.07 21.18 -1.40
N MET A 363 15.39 20.05 -1.48
CA MET A 363 15.17 19.36 -2.75
C MET A 363 14.18 20.17 -3.60
N PRO A 364 14.42 20.29 -4.92
CA PRO A 364 13.42 20.83 -5.83
C PRO A 364 12.12 20.02 -5.72
N GLN A 365 10.97 20.70 -5.70
CA GLN A 365 9.68 20.01 -5.80
C GLN A 365 9.68 19.18 -7.10
N LEU A 366 9.31 17.89 -7.00
CA LEU A 366 9.36 16.85 -8.06
C LEU A 366 10.68 16.08 -8.24
N SER A 367 11.75 16.36 -7.48
CA SER A 367 12.95 15.52 -7.53
C SER A 367 12.95 14.45 -6.44
N ASN A 368 13.18 13.20 -6.82
CA ASN A 368 13.48 12.09 -5.90
C ASN A 368 14.96 11.69 -5.94
N LEU A 369 15.79 12.48 -6.62
CA LEU A 369 17.22 12.22 -6.81
C LEU A 369 18.06 13.24 -6.03
N ILE A 370 19.03 12.74 -5.28
CA ILE A 370 20.12 13.51 -4.68
C ILE A 370 21.42 13.09 -5.36
N ASP A 371 22.13 14.04 -5.98
CA ASP A 371 23.52 13.84 -6.38
C ASP A 371 24.44 14.38 -5.27
N ALA A 372 25.09 13.45 -4.56
CA ALA A 372 26.04 13.73 -3.49
C ALA A 372 27.50 13.75 -3.96
N SER A 373 27.74 13.69 -5.27
CA SER A 373 29.08 13.78 -5.86
C SER A 373 29.68 15.16 -5.68
N THR A 374 31.00 15.23 -5.54
CA THR A 374 31.71 16.51 -5.43
C THR A 374 31.70 17.19 -6.79
N LEU A 375 31.05 18.35 -6.90
CA LEU A 375 31.10 19.17 -8.11
C LEU A 375 32.57 19.48 -8.47
N GLN A 376 32.95 19.29 -9.73
CA GLN A 376 34.34 19.47 -10.18
C GLN A 376 34.92 20.85 -9.84
N LYS A 377 34.09 21.91 -9.90
CA LYS A 377 34.49 23.28 -9.51
C LYS A 377 34.90 23.38 -8.02
N LYS A 378 34.25 22.60 -7.16
CA LYS A 378 34.44 22.56 -5.70
C LYS A 378 35.41 21.45 -5.25
N ASN A 379 35.93 20.64 -6.17
CA ASN A 379 36.89 19.60 -5.82
C ASN A 379 38.24 20.25 -5.42
N PRO A 380 38.76 19.98 -4.20
CA PRO A 380 40.05 20.50 -3.78
C PRO A 380 41.23 19.87 -4.54
N LEU A 381 40.98 18.78 -5.28
CA LEU A 381 41.96 18.05 -6.06
C LEU A 381 41.73 18.25 -7.56
N LYS A 382 42.83 18.27 -8.32
CA LYS A 382 42.84 18.29 -9.77
C LYS A 382 43.68 17.13 -10.28
N GLN A 383 43.12 16.36 -11.21
CA GLN A 383 43.85 15.36 -11.97
C GLN A 383 44.37 16.00 -13.27
N ARG A 384 45.65 15.79 -13.57
CA ARG A 384 46.30 16.22 -14.81
C ARG A 384 47.08 15.07 -15.41
N CYS A 385 46.90 14.80 -16.70
CA CYS A 385 47.72 13.86 -17.45
C CYS A 385 48.64 14.66 -18.34
N ILE A 386 49.95 14.65 -18.02
CA ILE A 386 50.94 15.48 -18.70
C ILE A 386 51.70 14.61 -19.69
N ASP A 387 51.66 15.02 -20.95
CA ASP A 387 52.50 14.45 -21.99
C ASP A 387 53.88 15.10 -21.95
N VAL A 388 54.90 14.29 -21.74
CA VAL A 388 56.28 14.73 -21.60
C VAL A 388 57.05 14.27 -22.83
N GLU A 389 57.38 15.23 -23.67
CA GLU A 389 58.12 15.00 -24.90
C GLU A 389 59.60 15.34 -24.70
N LEU A 390 60.46 14.47 -25.20
CA LEU A 390 61.90 14.61 -25.21
C LEU A 390 62.38 14.50 -26.65
N LEU A 391 63.25 15.42 -27.06
CA LEU A 391 63.95 15.36 -28.33
C LEU A 391 65.20 14.47 -28.16
N PRO A 392 65.25 13.24 -28.72
CA PRO A 392 66.34 12.30 -28.47
C PRO A 392 67.70 12.83 -28.91
N GLU A 393 67.72 13.63 -29.97
CA GLU A 393 68.91 14.33 -30.48
C GLU A 393 69.61 15.19 -29.42
N VAL A 394 68.83 15.75 -28.47
CA VAL A 394 69.36 16.60 -27.40
C VAL A 394 70.08 15.78 -26.33
N LEU A 395 69.66 14.53 -26.09
CA LEU A 395 70.36 13.62 -25.18
C LEU A 395 71.71 13.20 -25.77
N ALA A 396 71.71 12.81 -27.04
CA ALA A 396 72.90 12.37 -27.76
C ALA A 396 73.94 13.49 -27.85
N ALA A 397 73.52 14.72 -28.19
CA ALA A 397 74.41 15.88 -28.27
C ALA A 397 75.06 16.26 -26.92
N LYS A 398 74.47 15.86 -25.79
CA LYS A 398 74.95 16.18 -24.43
C LYS A 398 75.56 14.99 -23.68
N ASN A 399 75.75 13.84 -24.33
CA ASN A 399 76.25 12.61 -23.70
C ASN A 399 75.42 12.15 -22.48
N ILE A 400 74.11 12.42 -22.48
CA ILE A 400 73.20 12.00 -21.40
C ILE A 400 72.71 10.58 -21.69
N VAL A 401 72.98 9.65 -20.79
CA VAL A 401 72.58 8.23 -20.92
C VAL A 401 71.24 7.92 -20.25
N GLU A 402 70.81 8.74 -19.28
CA GLU A 402 69.53 8.60 -18.60
C GLU A 402 69.02 9.97 -18.18
N LEU A 403 67.76 10.27 -18.51
CA LEU A 403 67.07 11.48 -18.06
C LEU A 403 65.88 11.09 -17.20
N LYS A 404 65.81 11.64 -15.98
CA LYS A 404 64.67 11.47 -15.07
C LYS A 404 63.96 12.79 -14.86
N VAL A 405 62.64 12.78 -15.02
CA VAL A 405 61.75 13.90 -14.75
C VAL A 405 61.01 13.59 -13.45
N HIS A 406 61.26 14.39 -12.43
CA HIS A 406 60.64 14.23 -11.12
C HIS A 406 59.56 15.28 -10.93
N PHE A 407 58.29 14.87 -10.94
CA PHE A 407 57.14 15.71 -10.64
C PHE A 407 56.95 15.78 -9.13
N THR A 408 56.97 16.99 -8.59
CA THR A 408 56.75 17.27 -7.17
C THR A 408 55.43 18.02 -7.00
N TYR A 409 54.55 17.50 -6.14
CA TYR A 409 53.24 18.08 -5.89
C TYR A 409 52.76 17.81 -4.47
N LYS A 410 51.70 18.51 -4.05
CA LYS A 410 51.05 18.29 -2.77
C LYS A 410 49.79 17.45 -2.95
N LEU A 411 49.69 16.42 -2.13
CA LEU A 411 48.49 15.60 -1.99
C LEU A 411 48.28 15.35 -0.48
N TYR A 412 47.22 15.91 0.07
CA TYR A 412 46.89 15.89 1.50
C TYR A 412 47.99 16.49 2.36
N GLN A 413 48.46 17.68 1.97
CA GLN A 413 49.56 18.44 2.56
C GLN A 413 50.93 17.73 2.54
N LYS A 414 50.98 16.47 2.12
CA LYS A 414 52.21 15.69 1.97
C LYS A 414 52.79 15.92 0.59
N THR A 415 54.10 16.14 0.57
CA THR A 415 54.84 16.25 -0.70
C THR A 415 54.95 14.87 -1.31
N GLN A 416 54.46 14.73 -2.54
CA GLN A 416 54.59 13.54 -3.35
C GLN A 416 55.61 13.80 -4.45
N VAL A 417 56.34 12.75 -4.83
CA VAL A 417 57.26 12.77 -5.98
C VAL A 417 56.97 11.56 -6.86
N GLN A 418 56.70 11.81 -8.14
CA GLN A 418 56.56 10.75 -9.13
C GLN A 418 57.56 10.99 -10.27
N THR A 419 58.18 9.91 -10.75
CA THR A 419 59.32 10.00 -11.67
C THR A 419 59.01 9.32 -13.00
N LEU A 420 59.27 10.02 -14.10
CA LEU A 420 59.40 9.41 -15.42
C LEU A 420 60.88 9.28 -15.76
N SER A 421 61.29 8.12 -16.24
CA SER A 421 62.63 7.88 -16.77
C SER A 421 62.57 7.77 -18.28
N PHE A 422 63.52 8.37 -18.98
CA PHE A 422 63.67 8.30 -20.43
C PHE A 422 65.03 7.68 -20.78
N SER A 423 65.00 6.72 -21.71
CA SER A 423 66.18 6.26 -22.45
C SER A 423 66.24 6.93 -23.84
N ALA A 424 67.34 6.74 -24.56
CA ALA A 424 67.59 7.38 -25.86
C ALA A 424 66.54 7.05 -26.94
N ASP A 425 65.79 5.95 -26.78
CA ASP A 425 64.81 5.48 -27.78
C ASP A 425 63.37 5.94 -27.48
N GLU A 426 63.16 6.65 -26.37
CA GLU A 426 61.83 7.04 -25.91
C GLU A 426 61.64 8.56 -26.06
N ALA A 427 60.81 8.97 -27.01
CA ALA A 427 60.57 10.39 -27.29
C ALA A 427 59.36 10.98 -26.54
N LEU A 428 58.41 10.16 -26.08
CA LEU A 428 57.17 10.65 -25.47
C LEU A 428 56.70 9.70 -24.37
N LYS A 429 56.38 10.24 -23.19
CA LYS A 429 55.71 9.52 -22.10
C LYS A 429 54.67 10.37 -21.42
N SER A 430 53.58 9.76 -20.99
CA SER A 430 52.51 10.44 -20.26
C SER A 430 52.54 10.07 -18.78
N ILE A 431 52.17 11.01 -17.92
CA ILE A 431 51.98 10.78 -16.48
C ILE A 431 50.72 11.45 -15.98
N CYS A 432 49.85 10.68 -15.31
CA CYS A 432 48.66 11.22 -14.68
C CYS A 432 48.88 11.40 -13.18
N LEU A 433 48.69 12.62 -12.69
CA LEU A 433 48.91 13.04 -11.31
C LEU A 433 47.63 13.66 -10.75
N THR A 434 47.30 13.31 -9.50
CA THR A 434 46.26 13.97 -8.72
C THR A 434 46.93 14.85 -7.66
N HIS A 435 46.69 16.16 -7.71
CA HIS A 435 47.31 17.13 -6.82
C HIS A 435 46.29 18.11 -6.25
N GLU A 436 46.65 18.81 -5.16
CA GLU A 436 45.85 19.91 -4.62
C GLU A 436 45.76 21.05 -5.64
N LYS A 437 44.54 21.43 -5.98
CA LYS A 437 44.21 22.34 -7.09
C LYS A 437 44.85 23.73 -6.93
N GLU A 438 44.92 24.22 -5.69
CA GLU A 438 45.42 25.55 -5.35
C GLU A 438 46.95 25.58 -5.12
N LEU A 439 47.61 24.42 -5.17
CA LEU A 439 49.06 24.30 -4.93
C LEU A 439 49.81 23.98 -6.23
N PRO A 440 51.06 24.48 -6.38
CA PRO A 440 51.79 24.35 -7.62
C PRO A 440 52.20 22.89 -7.88
N LEU A 441 52.01 22.44 -9.12
CA LEU A 441 52.63 21.25 -9.66
C LEU A 441 53.98 21.63 -10.28
N GLN A 442 55.05 21.04 -9.78
CA GLN A 442 56.42 21.40 -10.16
C GLN A 442 57.17 20.18 -10.68
N TYR A 443 58.27 20.41 -11.39
CA TYR A 443 59.15 19.35 -11.84
C TYR A 443 60.62 19.78 -11.80
N TYR A 444 61.51 18.79 -11.68
CA TYR A 444 62.95 18.97 -11.91
C TYR A 444 63.51 17.76 -12.65
N LEU A 445 64.66 17.96 -13.29
CA LEU A 445 65.35 16.95 -14.06
C LEU A 445 66.56 16.44 -13.29
N THR A 446 66.81 15.14 -13.37
CA THR A 446 68.09 14.53 -13.00
C THR A 446 68.69 13.92 -14.26
N ARG A 447 69.94 14.27 -14.57
CA ARG A 447 70.65 13.81 -15.77
C ARG A 447 71.82 12.94 -15.35
N LYS A 448 71.98 11.78 -15.98
CA LYS A 448 73.16 10.94 -15.84
C LYS A 448 73.94 10.93 -17.14
N TYR A 449 75.23 11.20 -17.05
CA TYR A 449 76.13 11.28 -18.20
C TYR A 449 76.92 9.98 -18.37
N ALA A 450 77.47 9.75 -19.56
CA ALA A 450 78.21 8.52 -19.90
C ALA A 450 79.48 8.31 -19.04
N ASP A 451 80.07 9.39 -18.54
CA ASP A 451 81.22 9.40 -17.63
C ASP A 451 80.85 9.09 -16.16
N GLY A 452 79.56 8.88 -15.88
CA GLY A 452 79.04 8.62 -14.54
C GLY A 452 78.67 9.86 -13.74
N HIS A 453 78.95 11.07 -14.24
CA HIS A 453 78.52 12.32 -13.62
C HIS A 453 76.98 12.41 -13.56
N GLN A 454 76.45 13.07 -12.53
CA GLN A 454 75.03 13.35 -12.39
C GLN A 454 74.79 14.80 -12.01
N ASP A 455 73.81 15.43 -12.66
CA ASP A 455 73.33 16.76 -12.28
C ASP A 455 71.83 16.79 -11.99
N LYS A 456 71.40 17.87 -11.33
CA LYS A 456 70.00 18.16 -11.01
C LYS A 456 69.65 19.57 -11.46
N SER A 457 68.53 19.72 -12.17
CA SER A 457 68.02 21.04 -12.55
C SER A 457 67.36 21.77 -11.39
N LEU A 458 67.20 23.09 -11.53
CA LEU A 458 66.28 23.86 -10.69
C LEU A 458 64.84 23.35 -10.82
N LEU A 459 64.06 23.55 -9.77
CA LEU A 459 62.64 23.25 -9.71
C LEU A 459 61.87 24.26 -10.57
N ARG A 460 61.00 23.77 -11.46
CA ARG A 460 60.21 24.56 -12.41
C ARG A 460 58.73 24.24 -12.24
N SER A 461 57.85 25.20 -12.48
CA SER A 461 56.41 24.93 -12.51
C SER A 461 56.00 24.25 -13.81
N VAL A 462 55.08 23.31 -13.74
CA VAL A 462 54.43 22.75 -14.93
C VAL A 462 53.40 23.77 -15.43
N SER A 463 53.42 24.09 -16.73
CA SER A 463 52.44 24.96 -17.38
C SER A 463 51.01 24.44 -17.22
N THR A 464 50.01 25.29 -17.47
CA THR A 464 48.59 24.91 -17.42
C THR A 464 48.19 23.92 -18.51
N ASP A 465 48.95 23.92 -19.59
CA ASP A 465 48.77 23.12 -20.78
C ASP A 465 49.35 21.75 -20.43
N ASP A 466 48.59 20.68 -20.62
CA ASP A 466 48.90 19.31 -20.18
C ASP A 466 50.03 18.65 -21.01
N TYR A 467 51.04 19.44 -21.37
CA TYR A 467 52.16 19.06 -22.22
C TYR A 467 53.45 19.76 -21.76
N LEU A 468 54.55 19.01 -21.74
CA LEU A 468 55.87 19.45 -21.31
C LEU A 468 56.93 19.01 -22.33
N LEU A 469 57.41 19.96 -23.14
CA LEU A 469 58.58 19.74 -23.98
C LEU A 469 59.87 19.94 -23.17
N LEU A 470 60.65 18.88 -23.04
CA LEU A 470 61.94 18.90 -22.37
C LEU A 470 63.01 19.41 -23.33
N LYS A 471 63.65 20.50 -22.94
CA LYS A 471 64.93 20.97 -23.49
C LYS A 471 65.99 20.77 -22.40
N PRO A 472 66.44 19.51 -22.18
CA PRO A 472 67.34 19.17 -21.09
C PRO A 472 68.68 19.89 -21.19
#